data_AF-A0A0U1M6D6-F1
#
_entry.id   AF-A0A0U1M6D6-F1
#
_cell.length_a   1.000
_cell.length_b   1.000
_cell.length_c   1.000
_cell.angle_alpha   90.00
_cell.angle_beta   90.00
_cell.angle_gamma   90.00
#
_symmetry.space_group_name_H-M   'P 1'
#
loop_
_entity.id
_entity.type
_entity.pdbx_description
1 polymer ?
#
loop_
_entity_poly.entity_id
_entity_poly.type
_entity_poly.pdbx_seq_one_letter_code
_entity_poly.pdbx_strand_id
1 'polypeptide(L)'
;MREGSLGKLHKRMMGRFGETLHPDDAYLSYYDIRLTREDIQTLKNDWLTDNVISFWEEYLEREFLSKYEQSNIVLLRPSMSFMLLQTPDPRTLRDALPNFSKTTHVFLPINDCRNVTEAEGGTHWSLLLVSIVDCIAFHYDSLPPGNRMEAYTITMKFSALLNRPIRFVHLDDSPMQENSNDCGVFVCLNIRHLLLDRLLRTNSHQKVSMSLAGKRVDASAGRKEMLKIVDGFRKEGIVRVHQNVIREVLLGLIENIDLVFAAWFANQLSMAFLVYSYMFV
;
A
#
# COMPACT_ATOMS: atom_id res chain seq x y z
N MET A 1 15.95 -31.57 -36.17
CA MET A 1 15.26 -30.28 -36.01
C MET A 1 16.29 -29.26 -35.55
N ARG A 2 16.60 -28.26 -36.38
CA ARG A 2 17.66 -27.27 -36.13
C ARG A 2 17.09 -26.15 -35.26
N GLU A 3 17.51 -26.06 -34.00
CA GLU A 3 17.31 -24.85 -33.20
C GLU A 3 18.06 -23.69 -33.88
N GLY A 4 17.31 -22.68 -34.33
CA GLY A 4 17.85 -21.51 -35.00
C GLY A 4 18.74 -20.68 -34.06
N SER A 5 19.82 -20.14 -34.61
CA SER A 5 20.78 -19.24 -33.94
C SER A 5 20.12 -18.08 -33.18
N LEU A 6 18.95 -17.62 -33.64
CA LEU A 6 18.11 -16.60 -32.99
C LEU A 6 17.57 -17.03 -31.61
N GLY A 7 17.21 -18.30 -31.42
CA GLY A 7 16.73 -18.82 -30.14
C GLY A 7 17.83 -18.86 -29.08
N LYS A 8 19.07 -19.15 -29.49
CA LYS A 8 20.24 -19.09 -28.61
C LYS A 8 20.62 -17.66 -28.27
N LEU A 9 20.49 -16.71 -29.21
CA LEU A 9 20.74 -15.29 -28.94
C LEU A 9 19.70 -14.69 -27.99
N HIS A 10 18.42 -15.03 -28.14
CA HIS A 10 17.35 -14.60 -27.23
C HIS A 10 17.55 -15.18 -25.81
N LYS A 11 17.97 -16.45 -25.69
CA LYS A 11 18.33 -17.08 -24.40
C LYS A 11 19.61 -16.48 -23.79
N ARG A 12 20.57 -16.03 -24.62
CA ARG A 12 21.81 -15.35 -24.18
C ARG A 12 21.59 -13.89 -23.81
N MET A 13 20.59 -13.22 -24.40
CA MET A 13 20.13 -11.89 -24.00
C MET A 13 19.30 -11.94 -22.72
N MET A 14 18.41 -12.93 -22.57
CA MET A 14 17.69 -13.15 -21.30
C MET A 14 18.60 -13.66 -20.17
N GLY A 15 19.64 -14.43 -20.49
CA GLY A 15 20.64 -14.92 -19.52
C GLY A 15 21.71 -13.89 -19.12
N ARG A 16 21.67 -12.67 -19.67
CA ARG A 16 22.57 -11.55 -19.31
C ARG A 16 21.91 -10.47 -18.43
N PHE A 17 20.63 -10.62 -18.08
CA PHE A 17 19.98 -9.87 -16.99
C PHE A 17 20.17 -10.56 -15.62
N GLY A 18 21.36 -11.13 -15.43
CA GLY A 18 21.86 -11.58 -14.13
C GLY A 18 22.78 -10.53 -13.51
N GLU A 19 22.59 -9.24 -13.83
CA GLU A 19 23.04 -8.18 -12.95
C GLU A 19 22.30 -8.38 -11.63
N THR A 20 23.05 -8.48 -10.53
CA THR A 20 22.51 -8.46 -9.17
C THR A 20 21.56 -7.28 -9.05
N LEU A 21 20.26 -7.56 -9.07
CA LEU A 21 19.20 -6.56 -8.96
C LEU A 21 19.40 -5.78 -7.66
N HIS A 22 19.36 -4.45 -7.73
CA HIS A 22 19.66 -3.59 -6.59
C HIS A 22 18.53 -3.69 -5.55
N PRO A 23 18.81 -3.66 -4.23
CA PRO A 23 17.76 -3.66 -3.19
C PRO A 23 16.68 -2.60 -3.41
N ASP A 24 17.09 -1.40 -3.86
CA ASP A 24 16.22 -0.26 -4.13
C ASP A 24 15.38 -0.36 -5.42
N ASP A 25 15.57 -1.41 -6.21
CA ASP A 25 14.80 -1.60 -7.45
C ASP A 25 13.30 -1.68 -7.12
N ALA A 26 12.47 -0.98 -7.90
CA ALA A 26 11.02 -1.07 -7.76
C ALA A 26 10.55 -2.52 -7.94
N TYR A 27 9.79 -3.04 -6.98
CA TYR A 27 9.12 -4.32 -7.09
C TYR A 27 7.64 -4.17 -7.49
N LEU A 28 6.93 -3.26 -6.83
CA LEU A 28 5.52 -2.95 -7.07
C LEU A 28 5.27 -1.45 -6.81
N SER A 29 4.56 -0.79 -7.72
CA SER A 29 3.91 0.50 -7.44
C SER A 29 2.40 0.26 -7.31
N TYR A 30 1.84 0.53 -6.14
CA TYR A 30 0.42 0.40 -5.82
C TYR A 30 -0.08 1.72 -5.23
N TYR A 31 -0.80 2.49 -6.06
CA TYR A 31 -1.20 3.86 -5.74
C TYR A 31 -0.01 4.70 -5.25
N ASP A 32 -0.09 5.24 -4.05
CA ASP A 32 0.92 6.13 -3.47
C ASP A 32 2.10 5.36 -2.85
N ILE A 33 2.04 4.02 -2.83
CA ILE A 33 3.05 3.16 -2.22
C ILE A 33 3.90 2.48 -3.29
N ARG A 34 5.21 2.58 -3.15
CA ARG A 34 6.19 1.91 -4.04
C ARG A 34 7.07 0.98 -3.22
N LEU A 35 6.81 -0.33 -3.29
CA LEU A 35 7.63 -1.35 -2.67
C LEU A 35 8.90 -1.60 -3.48
N THR A 36 10.04 -1.67 -2.79
CA THR A 36 11.35 -2.06 -3.34
C THR A 36 11.57 -3.58 -3.23
N ARG A 37 12.70 -4.08 -3.71
CA ARG A 37 13.06 -5.49 -3.50
C ARG A 37 13.43 -5.77 -2.05
N GLU A 38 14.04 -4.80 -1.38
CA GLU A 38 14.34 -4.87 0.05
C GLU A 38 13.07 -5.06 0.88
N ASP A 39 12.02 -4.28 0.61
CA ASP A 39 10.72 -4.41 1.28
C ASP A 39 10.13 -5.82 1.13
N ILE A 40 10.28 -6.42 -0.06
CA ILE A 40 9.80 -7.80 -0.28
C ILE A 40 10.67 -8.82 0.44
N GLN A 41 11.96 -8.54 0.60
CA GLN A 41 12.86 -9.41 1.34
C GLN A 41 12.55 -9.37 2.83
N THR A 42 12.30 -8.19 3.40
CA THR A 42 11.90 -8.06 4.80
C THR A 42 10.55 -8.69 5.08
N LEU A 43 9.58 -8.54 4.16
CA LEU A 43 8.27 -9.18 4.28
C LEU A 43 8.35 -10.73 4.36
N LYS A 44 9.35 -11.37 3.74
CA LYS A 44 9.48 -12.83 3.77
C LYS A 44 9.87 -13.36 5.15
N ASN A 45 10.81 -12.74 5.83
CA ASN A 45 11.43 -13.32 7.02
C ASN A 45 12.15 -12.32 7.95
N ASP A 46 11.90 -11.02 7.82
CA ASP A 46 12.54 -9.99 8.64
C ASP A 46 11.53 -8.96 9.20
N TRP A 47 12.04 -7.95 9.89
CA TRP A 47 11.27 -6.83 10.43
C TRP A 47 10.59 -6.07 9.29
N LEU A 48 9.28 -5.88 9.37
CA LEU A 48 8.59 -5.11 8.34
C LEU A 48 9.05 -3.66 8.38
N THR A 49 9.34 -3.12 7.19
CA THR A 49 9.62 -1.69 6.99
C THR A 49 8.33 -0.87 7.09
N ASP A 50 8.48 0.44 7.24
CA ASP A 50 7.38 1.40 7.19
C ASP A 50 6.56 1.27 5.88
N ASN A 51 7.24 0.99 4.77
CA ASN A 51 6.67 0.92 3.44
C ASN A 51 5.82 -0.33 3.24
N VAL A 52 6.21 -1.47 3.83
CA VAL A 52 5.40 -2.69 3.84
C VAL A 52 4.12 -2.51 4.65
N ILE A 53 4.20 -1.86 5.83
CA ILE A 53 3.02 -1.55 6.65
C ILE A 53 2.12 -0.56 5.90
N SER A 54 2.70 0.48 5.29
CA SER A 54 1.98 1.47 4.47
C SER A 54 1.26 0.81 3.29
N PHE A 55 1.90 -0.13 2.60
CA PHE A 55 1.25 -0.91 1.55
C PHE A 55 0.04 -1.67 2.07
N TRP A 56 0.17 -2.31 3.24
CA TRP A 56 -0.92 -3.06 3.83
C TRP A 56 -2.12 -2.17 4.18
N GLU A 57 -1.87 -0.99 4.75
CA GLU A 57 -2.91 -0.01 5.01
C GLU A 57 -3.57 0.50 3.71
N GLU A 58 -2.78 0.87 2.71
CA GLU A 58 -3.26 1.31 1.40
C GLU A 58 -4.13 0.22 0.74
N TYR A 59 -3.70 -1.04 0.81
CA TYR A 59 -4.47 -2.19 0.34
C TYR A 59 -5.82 -2.29 1.06
N LEU A 60 -5.84 -2.19 2.40
CA LEU A 60 -7.08 -2.26 3.17
C LEU A 60 -8.02 -1.09 2.85
N GLU A 61 -7.46 0.11 2.66
CA GLU A 61 -8.21 1.30 2.27
C GLU A 61 -8.88 1.14 0.91
N ARG A 62 -8.10 0.77 -0.10
CA ARG A 62 -8.55 0.70 -1.50
C ARG A 62 -9.49 -0.47 -1.74
N GLU A 63 -9.21 -1.63 -1.16
CA GLU A 63 -9.96 -2.85 -1.45
C GLU A 63 -11.17 -3.05 -0.53
N PHE A 64 -11.20 -2.41 0.65
CA PHE A 64 -12.28 -2.62 1.61
C PHE A 64 -12.94 -1.32 2.05
N LEU A 65 -12.21 -0.37 2.64
CA LEU A 65 -12.83 0.85 3.18
C LEU A 65 -13.52 1.70 2.11
N SER A 66 -12.99 1.73 0.89
CA SER A 66 -13.61 2.43 -0.25
C SER A 66 -15.05 2.00 -0.54
N LYS A 67 -15.44 0.79 -0.13
CA LYS A 67 -16.80 0.23 -0.28
C LYS A 67 -17.77 0.69 0.80
N TYR A 68 -17.28 1.40 1.81
CA TYR A 68 -18.04 1.90 2.96
C TYR A 68 -17.93 3.43 3.02
N GLU A 69 -18.61 4.13 2.10
CA GLU A 69 -18.55 5.60 1.98
C GLU A 69 -18.94 6.37 3.25
N GLN A 70 -19.70 5.73 4.16
CA GLN A 70 -20.10 6.31 5.44
C GLN A 70 -19.09 6.02 6.58
N SER A 71 -18.08 5.19 6.33
CA SER A 71 -17.04 4.88 7.32
C SER A 71 -16.02 6.01 7.37
N ASN A 72 -16.01 6.77 8.47
CA ASN A 72 -15.02 7.83 8.68
C ASN A 72 -13.81 7.28 9.44
N ILE A 73 -13.16 6.25 8.92
CA ILE A 73 -12.00 5.59 9.53
C ILE A 73 -10.75 6.02 8.77
N VAL A 74 -9.67 6.32 9.49
CA VAL A 74 -8.36 6.66 8.92
C VAL A 74 -7.34 5.61 9.32
N LEU A 75 -6.56 5.09 8.38
CA LEU A 75 -5.32 4.36 8.67
C LEU A 75 -4.16 5.33 8.45
N LEU A 76 -3.52 5.74 9.54
CA LEU A 76 -2.48 6.76 9.51
C LEU A 76 -1.14 6.10 9.23
N ARG A 77 -0.48 6.49 8.13
CA ARG A 77 0.79 5.90 7.71
C ARG A 77 1.84 5.93 8.83
N PRO A 78 2.74 4.92 8.92
CA PRO A 78 3.79 4.87 9.94
C PRO A 78 4.62 6.15 10.03
N SER A 79 4.98 6.76 8.90
CA SER A 79 5.74 8.03 8.85
C SER A 79 5.00 9.19 9.53
N MET A 80 3.68 9.28 9.36
CA MET A 80 2.85 10.28 10.03
C MET A 80 2.73 10.02 11.53
N SER A 81 2.63 8.76 11.94
CA SER A 81 2.63 8.34 13.35
C SER A 81 3.97 8.68 14.03
N PHE A 82 5.09 8.45 13.33
CA PHE A 82 6.42 8.85 13.77
C PHE A 82 6.56 10.38 13.86
N MET A 83 6.14 11.13 12.83
CA MET A 83 6.16 12.60 12.86
C MET A 83 5.38 13.15 14.07
N LEU A 84 4.23 12.55 14.36
CA LEU A 84 3.44 12.90 15.53
C LEU A 84 4.21 12.61 16.83
N LEU A 85 4.85 11.43 16.96
CA LEU A 85 5.67 11.10 18.12
C LEU A 85 6.85 12.06 18.32
N GLN A 86 7.48 12.55 17.25
CA GLN A 86 8.68 13.39 17.33
C GLN A 86 8.38 14.88 17.50
N THR A 87 7.26 15.38 16.97
CA THR A 87 6.96 16.83 16.99
C THR A 87 6.49 17.30 18.36
N PRO A 88 7.16 18.26 19.03
CA PRO A 88 6.78 18.71 20.37
C PRO A 88 5.35 19.25 20.46
N ASP A 89 4.96 20.10 19.51
CA ASP A 89 3.59 20.61 19.38
C ASP A 89 2.87 19.97 18.18
N PRO A 90 1.95 19.01 18.40
CA PRO A 90 1.28 18.32 17.29
C PRO A 90 0.39 19.26 16.45
N ARG A 91 0.03 20.45 16.95
CA ARG A 91 -0.82 21.40 16.21
C ARG A 91 -0.11 21.99 15.00
N THR A 92 1.22 21.96 14.96
CA THR A 92 1.99 22.41 13.79
C THR A 92 1.93 21.41 12.64
N LEU A 93 1.42 20.19 12.86
CA LEU A 93 1.29 19.14 11.84
C LEU A 93 -0.07 19.15 11.14
N ARG A 94 -0.93 20.16 11.37
CA ARG A 94 -2.30 20.19 10.82
C ARG A 94 -2.36 20.06 9.30
N ASP A 95 -1.38 20.62 8.60
CA ASP A 95 -1.33 20.58 7.13
C ASP A 95 -0.67 19.30 6.60
N ALA A 96 0.07 18.58 7.46
CA ALA A 96 0.75 17.33 7.11
C ALA A 96 -0.06 16.08 7.49
N LEU A 97 -1.08 16.23 8.35
CA LEU A 97 -1.95 15.15 8.80
C LEU A 97 -3.33 15.22 8.12
N PRO A 98 -4.03 14.08 8.01
CA PRO A 98 -5.42 14.07 7.55
C PRO A 98 -6.33 14.96 8.40
N ASN A 99 -7.39 15.49 7.79
CA ASN A 99 -8.41 16.22 8.51
C ASN A 99 -9.30 15.25 9.32
N PHE A 100 -9.17 15.28 10.65
CA PHE A 100 -9.90 14.40 11.55
C PHE A 100 -11.33 14.86 11.92
N SER A 101 -11.83 15.96 11.35
CA SER A 101 -13.11 16.58 11.77
C SER A 101 -14.33 15.67 11.68
N LYS A 102 -14.34 14.74 10.71
CA LYS A 102 -15.41 13.73 10.54
C LYS A 102 -15.00 12.34 11.01
N THR A 103 -13.74 12.16 11.38
CA THR A 103 -13.15 10.85 11.67
C THR A 103 -13.71 10.28 12.96
N THR A 104 -14.12 9.00 12.93
CA THR A 104 -14.55 8.25 14.10
C THR A 104 -13.42 7.45 14.71
N HIS A 105 -12.58 6.83 13.88
CA HIS A 105 -11.49 5.97 14.32
C HIS A 105 -10.21 6.25 13.55
N VAL A 106 -9.07 6.14 14.24
CA VAL A 106 -7.74 6.27 13.63
C VAL A 106 -6.89 5.09 14.07
N PHE A 107 -6.33 4.36 13.10
CA PHE A 107 -5.30 3.35 13.33
C PHE A 107 -3.93 4.00 13.13
N LEU A 108 -3.00 3.78 14.07
CA LEU A 108 -1.65 4.30 14.03
C LEU A 108 -0.66 3.17 14.34
N PRO A 109 0.19 2.77 13.38
CA PRO A 109 1.37 1.97 13.66
C PRO A 109 2.34 2.79 14.50
N ILE A 110 2.78 2.25 15.64
CA ILE A 110 3.70 2.90 16.57
C ILE A 110 5.05 2.22 16.51
N ASN A 111 6.11 3.02 16.39
CA ASN A 111 7.50 2.60 16.44
C ASN A 111 8.23 3.35 17.57
N ASP A 112 9.21 2.69 18.19
CA ASP A 112 10.04 3.22 19.29
C ASP A 112 11.25 4.03 18.85
N CYS A 113 11.43 4.25 17.54
CA CYS A 113 12.48 5.10 17.01
C CYS A 113 12.46 6.49 17.67
N ARG A 114 13.62 6.90 18.18
CA ARG A 114 13.84 8.21 18.80
C ARG A 114 14.68 9.14 17.94
N ASN A 115 15.33 8.62 16.91
CA ASN A 115 16.29 9.36 16.10
C ASN A 115 15.70 9.68 14.72
N VAL A 116 15.40 10.95 14.48
CA VAL A 116 14.84 11.42 13.19
C VAL A 116 15.82 11.33 12.01
N THR A 117 17.10 11.10 12.26
CA THR A 117 18.13 11.00 11.20
C THR A 117 18.49 9.56 10.84
N GLU A 118 17.92 8.59 11.54
CA GLU A 118 18.17 7.17 11.32
C GLU A 118 17.08 6.59 10.42
N ALA A 119 17.46 6.23 9.19
CA ALA A 119 16.59 5.49 8.29
C ALA A 119 16.32 4.09 8.85
N GLU A 120 15.08 3.62 8.75
CA GLU A 120 14.63 2.34 9.32
C GLU A 120 14.99 2.16 10.81
N GLY A 121 15.04 3.26 11.57
CA GLY A 121 15.33 3.22 13.00
C GLY A 121 14.18 2.62 13.83
N GLY A 122 14.49 2.35 15.11
CA GLY A 122 13.56 1.68 16.03
C GLY A 122 13.69 0.15 16.00
N THR A 123 13.12 -0.50 17.00
CA THR A 123 13.27 -1.93 17.24
C THR A 123 11.96 -2.69 17.36
N HIS A 124 10.83 -1.99 17.46
CA HIS A 124 9.56 -2.64 17.71
C HIS A 124 8.37 -1.89 17.12
N TRP A 125 7.41 -2.65 16.59
CA TRP A 125 6.12 -2.15 16.11
C TRP A 125 4.99 -2.55 17.05
N SER A 126 4.11 -1.60 17.34
CA SER A 126 2.83 -1.85 18.02
C SER A 126 1.69 -1.09 17.34
N LEU A 127 0.45 -1.28 17.79
CA LEU A 127 -0.72 -0.64 17.20
C LEU A 127 -1.46 0.21 18.22
N LEU A 128 -1.78 1.44 17.85
CA LEU A 128 -2.72 2.30 18.57
C LEU A 128 -3.99 2.48 17.73
N LEU A 129 -5.15 2.21 18.33
CA LEU A 129 -6.47 2.51 17.76
C LEU A 129 -7.15 3.57 18.60
N VAL A 130 -7.37 4.75 18.03
CA VAL A 130 -8.08 5.86 18.69
C VAL A 130 -9.53 5.86 18.24
N SER A 131 -10.47 5.65 19.16
CA SER A 131 -11.87 6.04 18.98
C SER A 131 -12.01 7.52 19.38
N ILE A 132 -12.16 8.38 18.38
CA ILE A 132 -12.37 9.82 18.56
C ILE A 132 -13.73 10.08 19.19
N VAL A 133 -14.74 9.28 18.80
CA VAL A 133 -16.12 9.43 19.29
C VAL A 133 -16.24 9.07 20.76
N ASP A 134 -15.55 8.01 21.21
CA ASP A 134 -15.59 7.57 22.61
C ASP A 134 -14.49 8.23 23.46
N CYS A 135 -13.59 8.99 22.85
CA CYS A 135 -12.43 9.60 23.49
C CYS A 135 -11.53 8.56 24.21
N ILE A 136 -11.28 7.43 23.56
CA ILE A 136 -10.44 6.33 24.10
C ILE A 136 -9.42 5.89 23.05
N ALA A 137 -8.19 5.66 23.46
CA ALA A 137 -7.14 5.04 22.66
C ALA A 137 -6.75 3.68 23.22
N PHE A 138 -6.78 2.65 22.37
CA PHE A 138 -6.47 1.26 22.69
C PHE A 138 -5.10 0.90 22.11
N HIS A 139 -4.17 0.52 22.97
CA HIS A 139 -2.82 0.11 22.59
C HIS A 139 -2.69 -1.41 22.62
N TYR A 140 -2.37 -1.99 21.46
CA TYR A 140 -2.13 -3.41 21.27
C TYR A 140 -0.64 -3.63 21.01
N ASP A 141 -0.06 -4.51 21.81
CA ASP A 141 1.37 -4.82 21.74
C ASP A 141 1.56 -6.32 21.80
N SER A 142 2.40 -6.84 20.91
CA SER A 142 2.70 -8.27 20.81
C SER A 142 3.96 -8.66 21.59
N LEU A 143 4.73 -7.69 22.08
CA LEU A 143 6.00 -7.90 22.81
C LEU A 143 6.18 -6.89 23.96
N PRO A 144 5.63 -7.17 25.17
CA PRO A 144 5.82 -6.35 26.37
C PRO A 144 7.29 -6.32 26.86
N PRO A 145 7.75 -5.22 27.49
CA PRO A 145 6.98 -4.03 27.89
C PRO A 145 6.58 -3.12 26.72
N GLY A 146 7.17 -3.32 25.55
CA GLY A 146 6.73 -2.77 24.26
C GLY A 146 6.66 -1.25 24.20
N ASN A 147 5.86 -0.74 23.26
CA ASN A 147 5.77 0.69 22.92
C ASN A 147 4.75 1.45 23.78
N ARG A 148 4.56 1.04 25.04
CA ARG A 148 3.51 1.59 25.91
C ARG A 148 3.67 3.09 26.15
N MET A 149 4.90 3.58 26.30
CA MET A 149 5.17 4.99 26.57
C MET A 149 4.98 5.85 25.31
N GLU A 150 5.40 5.33 24.17
CA GLU A 150 5.26 5.94 22.85
C GLU A 150 3.78 6.08 22.49
N ALA A 151 3.02 5.00 22.66
CA ALA A 151 1.58 4.97 22.44
C ALA A 151 0.83 5.92 23.39
N TYR A 152 1.22 5.99 24.66
CA TYR A 152 0.69 6.97 25.61
C TYR A 152 1.00 8.41 25.18
N THR A 153 2.25 8.68 24.78
CA THR A 153 2.70 10.01 24.32
C THR A 153 1.90 10.45 23.10
N ILE A 154 1.73 9.57 22.11
CA ILE A 154 0.93 9.83 20.92
C ILE A 154 -0.53 10.09 21.29
N THR A 155 -1.10 9.35 22.25
CA THR A 155 -2.47 9.59 22.73
C THR A 155 -2.63 11.00 23.31
N MET A 156 -1.65 11.49 24.07
CA MET A 156 -1.66 12.86 24.60
C MET A 156 -1.52 13.90 23.50
N LYS A 157 -0.69 13.64 22.48
CA LYS A 157 -0.57 14.51 21.32
C LYS A 157 -1.84 14.56 20.48
N PHE A 158 -2.50 13.42 20.29
CA PHE A 158 -3.80 13.35 19.62
C PHE A 158 -4.88 14.10 20.41
N SER A 159 -4.85 13.99 21.74
CA SER A 159 -5.73 14.76 22.63
C SER A 159 -5.57 16.27 22.43
N ALA A 160 -4.33 16.75 22.38
CA ALA A 160 -4.02 18.16 22.12
C ALA A 160 -4.40 18.61 20.70
N LEU A 161 -4.14 17.78 19.69
CA LEU A 161 -4.47 18.06 18.29
C LEU A 161 -5.98 18.23 18.09
N LEU A 162 -6.78 17.36 18.69
CA LEU A 162 -8.24 17.35 18.60
C LEU A 162 -8.92 18.27 19.63
N ASN A 163 -8.16 18.84 20.56
CA ASN A 163 -8.67 19.60 21.71
C ASN A 163 -9.74 18.82 22.50
N ARG A 164 -9.46 17.54 22.78
CA ARG A 164 -10.34 16.61 23.51
C ARG A 164 -9.51 15.70 24.41
N PRO A 165 -9.93 15.42 25.66
CA PRO A 165 -9.21 14.48 26.51
C PRO A 165 -9.43 13.06 26.00
N ILE A 166 -8.37 12.35 25.60
CA ILE A 166 -8.44 10.95 25.17
C ILE A 166 -7.84 10.05 26.25
N ARG A 167 -8.63 9.10 26.74
CA ARG A 167 -8.19 8.13 27.73
C ARG A 167 -7.35 7.04 27.07
N PHE A 168 -6.13 6.82 27.57
CA PHE A 168 -5.28 5.73 27.14
C PHE A 168 -5.64 4.41 27.85
N VAL A 169 -5.69 3.32 27.08
CA VAL A 169 -5.89 1.95 27.57
C VAL A 169 -4.88 1.04 26.90
N HIS A 170 -4.02 0.43 27.70
CA HIS A 170 -3.18 -0.67 27.23
C HIS A 170 -3.96 -1.98 27.34
N LEU A 171 -4.01 -2.77 26.27
CA LEU A 171 -4.70 -4.05 26.25
C LEU A 171 -3.73 -5.19 26.57
N ASP A 172 -3.73 -5.61 27.84
CA ASP A 172 -2.92 -6.73 28.33
C ASP A 172 -3.34 -8.10 27.73
N ASP A 173 -4.50 -8.15 27.07
CA ASP A 173 -5.06 -9.34 26.41
C ASP A 173 -4.77 -9.39 24.90
N SER A 174 -3.79 -8.60 24.43
CA SER A 174 -3.33 -8.61 23.04
C SER A 174 -2.64 -9.93 22.68
N PRO A 175 -2.74 -10.40 21.42
CA PRO A 175 -2.02 -11.58 20.96
C PRO A 175 -0.51 -11.34 21.04
N MET A 176 0.19 -12.28 21.68
CA MET A 176 1.63 -12.23 21.90
C MET A 176 2.38 -12.91 20.75
N GLN A 177 3.51 -12.34 20.34
CA GLN A 177 4.44 -13.00 19.42
C GLN A 177 5.42 -13.90 20.18
N GLU A 178 5.93 -14.92 19.50
CA GLU A 178 6.92 -15.86 20.08
C GLU A 178 8.36 -15.57 19.62
N ASN A 179 8.53 -14.85 18.51
CA ASN A 179 9.84 -14.50 17.93
C ASN A 179 10.16 -13.01 18.11
N SER A 180 11.23 -12.53 17.48
CA SER A 180 11.70 -11.14 17.61
C SER A 180 11.42 -10.27 16.38
N ASN A 181 10.73 -10.77 15.35
CA ASN A 181 10.61 -10.09 14.05
C ASN A 181 9.20 -9.98 13.47
N ASP A 182 8.19 -10.56 14.11
CA ASP A 182 6.81 -10.53 13.59
C ASP A 182 5.96 -9.35 14.09
N CYS A 183 6.49 -8.45 14.92
CA CYS A 183 5.72 -7.34 15.51
C CYS A 183 4.95 -6.51 14.47
N GLY A 184 5.59 -6.17 13.36
CA GLY A 184 4.92 -5.48 12.23
C GLY A 184 3.81 -6.32 11.59
N VAL A 185 3.97 -7.64 11.48
CA VAL A 185 2.93 -8.54 10.97
C VAL A 185 1.74 -8.58 11.93
N PHE A 186 1.98 -8.61 13.24
CA PHE A 186 0.93 -8.52 14.26
C PHE A 186 0.16 -7.20 14.14
N VAL A 187 0.85 -6.07 13.95
CA VAL A 187 0.21 -4.77 13.69
C VAL A 187 -0.73 -4.86 12.48
N CYS A 188 -0.23 -5.30 11.32
CA CYS A 188 -1.02 -5.42 10.09
C CYS A 188 -2.24 -6.35 10.25
N LEU A 189 -2.06 -7.51 10.88
CA LEU A 189 -3.14 -8.48 11.09
C LEU A 189 -4.18 -7.99 12.10
N ASN A 190 -3.76 -7.26 13.14
CA ASN A 190 -4.66 -6.63 14.10
C ASN A 190 -5.45 -5.48 13.45
N ILE A 191 -4.82 -4.64 12.62
CA ILE A 191 -5.52 -3.61 11.82
C ILE A 191 -6.62 -4.28 11.01
N ARG A 192 -6.29 -5.31 10.21
CA ARG A 192 -7.28 -6.00 9.38
C ARG A 192 -8.44 -6.55 10.21
N HIS A 193 -8.16 -7.22 11.33
CA HIS A 193 -9.20 -7.85 12.15
C HIS A 193 -10.12 -6.80 12.80
N LEU A 194 -9.54 -5.79 13.45
CA LEU A 194 -10.31 -4.70 14.08
C LEU A 194 -11.11 -3.92 13.03
N LEU A 195 -10.55 -3.70 11.85
CA LEU A 195 -11.24 -3.01 10.77
C LEU A 195 -12.39 -3.85 10.18
N LEU A 196 -12.07 -5.01 9.62
CA LEU A 196 -12.98 -5.79 8.77
C LEU A 196 -13.92 -6.69 9.56
N ASP A 197 -13.52 -7.18 10.73
CA ASP A 197 -14.33 -8.12 11.51
C ASP A 197 -15.04 -7.46 12.70
N ARG A 198 -14.60 -6.26 13.12
CA ARG A 198 -15.20 -5.52 14.24
C ARG A 198 -15.92 -4.26 13.78
N LEU A 199 -15.17 -3.26 13.32
CA LEU A 199 -15.71 -1.92 13.06
C LEU A 199 -16.66 -1.90 11.86
N LEU A 200 -16.31 -2.52 10.73
CA LEU A 200 -17.13 -2.49 9.51
C LEU A 200 -18.30 -3.48 9.51
N ARG A 201 -18.31 -4.46 10.42
CA ARG A 201 -19.42 -5.44 10.54
C ARG A 201 -20.49 -5.03 11.54
N THR A 202 -20.19 -4.06 12.40
CA THR A 202 -21.10 -3.70 13.49
C THR A 202 -21.92 -2.47 13.10
N ASN A 203 -23.22 -2.52 13.36
CA ASN A 203 -24.08 -1.35 13.20
C ASN A 203 -23.64 -0.24 14.16
N SER A 204 -23.73 1.02 13.72
CA SER A 204 -23.27 2.21 14.46
C SER A 204 -23.86 2.38 15.87
N HIS A 205 -24.93 1.67 16.21
CA HIS A 205 -25.63 1.76 17.50
C HIS A 205 -25.21 0.67 18.50
N GLN A 206 -24.32 -0.26 18.11
CA GLN A 206 -23.90 -1.36 18.95
C GLN A 206 -22.50 -1.12 19.51
N LYS A 207 -22.30 -1.48 20.78
CA LYS A 207 -20.97 -1.44 21.40
C LYS A 207 -20.12 -2.57 20.83
N VAL A 208 -18.92 -2.22 20.38
CA VAL A 208 -17.93 -3.17 19.87
C VAL A 208 -16.86 -3.37 20.94
N SER A 209 -16.59 -4.62 21.32
CA SER A 209 -15.44 -4.91 22.17
C SER A 209 -14.15 -4.72 21.38
N MET A 210 -13.22 -3.97 21.96
CA MET A 210 -11.87 -3.77 21.43
C MET A 210 -10.86 -4.81 21.97
N SER A 211 -11.27 -5.68 22.90
CA SER A 211 -10.43 -6.77 23.39
C SER A 211 -10.06 -7.77 22.27
N LEU A 212 -8.83 -8.24 22.30
CA LEU A 212 -8.34 -9.34 21.46
C LEU A 212 -8.10 -10.63 22.26
N ALA A 213 -8.68 -10.74 23.47
CA ALA A 213 -8.58 -11.93 24.28
C ALA A 213 -8.98 -13.19 23.49
N GLY A 214 -8.11 -14.20 23.51
CA GLY A 214 -8.32 -15.47 22.80
C GLY A 214 -8.11 -15.41 21.28
N LYS A 215 -7.81 -14.24 20.70
CA LYS A 215 -7.43 -14.14 19.29
C LYS A 215 -6.07 -14.78 19.08
N ARG A 216 -6.00 -15.73 18.15
CA ARG A 216 -4.73 -16.27 17.66
C ARG A 216 -4.30 -15.52 16.40
N VAL A 217 -3.01 -15.26 16.30
CA VAL A 217 -2.37 -14.63 15.15
C VAL A 217 -1.33 -15.61 14.61
N ASP A 218 -1.46 -15.98 13.33
CA ASP A 218 -0.47 -16.78 12.61
C ASP A 218 0.29 -15.84 11.68
N ALA A 219 1.44 -15.36 12.15
CA ALA A 219 2.25 -14.41 11.41
C ALA A 219 2.88 -15.02 10.15
N SER A 220 3.22 -16.32 10.17
CA SER A 220 3.72 -17.05 8.99
C SER A 220 2.68 -17.11 7.89
N ALA A 221 1.42 -17.43 8.23
CA ALA A 221 0.31 -17.35 7.29
C ALA A 221 0.07 -15.91 6.81
N GLY A 222 0.17 -14.92 7.71
CA GLY A 222 0.06 -13.49 7.39
C GLY A 222 1.08 -13.03 6.35
N ARG A 223 2.36 -13.36 6.54
CA ARG A 223 3.43 -13.05 5.57
C ARG A 223 3.17 -13.68 4.20
N LYS A 224 2.77 -14.95 4.18
CA LYS A 224 2.43 -15.66 2.93
C LYS A 224 1.25 -15.01 2.21
N GLU A 225 0.24 -14.57 2.96
CA GLU A 225 -0.92 -13.86 2.43
C GLU A 225 -0.52 -12.52 1.82
N MET A 226 0.24 -11.70 2.56
CA MET A 226 0.74 -10.39 2.08
C MET A 226 1.57 -10.54 0.81
N LEU A 227 2.51 -11.49 0.77
CA LEU A 227 3.32 -11.76 -0.43
C LEU A 227 2.45 -12.16 -1.62
N LYS A 228 1.45 -13.01 -1.39
CA LYS A 228 0.53 -13.45 -2.45
C LYS A 228 -0.27 -12.27 -3.02
N ILE A 229 -0.69 -11.32 -2.17
CA ILE A 229 -1.41 -10.11 -2.58
C ILE A 229 -0.50 -9.20 -3.41
N VAL A 230 0.72 -8.92 -2.92
CA VAL A 230 1.72 -8.12 -3.65
C VAL A 230 2.00 -8.73 -5.02
N ASP A 231 2.27 -10.03 -5.09
CA ASP A 231 2.55 -10.73 -6.35
C ASP A 231 1.33 -10.76 -7.28
N GLY A 232 0.12 -10.79 -6.73
CA GLY A 232 -1.13 -10.66 -7.47
C GLY A 232 -1.19 -9.33 -8.21
N PHE A 233 -1.07 -8.22 -7.49
CA PHE A 233 -1.08 -6.89 -8.10
C PHE A 233 0.07 -6.67 -9.08
N ARG A 234 1.26 -7.19 -8.78
CA ARG A 234 2.40 -7.11 -9.70
C ARG A 234 2.11 -7.80 -11.03
N LYS A 235 1.52 -9.00 -11.00
CA LYS A 235 1.12 -9.72 -12.22
C LYS A 235 0.03 -8.97 -12.98
N GLU A 236 -0.98 -8.45 -12.29
CA GLU A 236 -2.04 -7.64 -12.92
C GLU A 236 -1.48 -6.40 -13.61
N GLY A 237 -0.55 -5.69 -12.95
CA GLY A 237 0.14 -4.53 -13.53
C GLY A 237 0.89 -4.88 -14.82
N ILE A 238 1.63 -5.98 -14.83
CA ILE A 238 2.33 -6.48 -16.03
C ILE A 238 1.34 -6.79 -17.16
N VAL A 239 0.22 -7.44 -16.85
CA VAL A 239 -0.82 -7.76 -17.83
C VAL A 239 -1.43 -6.49 -18.43
N ARG A 240 -1.75 -5.48 -17.59
CA ARG A 240 -2.29 -4.19 -18.06
C ARG A 240 -1.30 -3.45 -18.95
N VAL A 241 -0.02 -3.41 -18.60
CA VAL A 241 1.04 -2.80 -19.44
C VAL A 241 1.12 -3.52 -20.78
N HIS A 242 1.12 -4.85 -20.79
CA HIS A 242 1.16 -5.62 -22.03
C HIS A 242 -0.06 -5.37 -22.93
N GLN A 243 -1.27 -5.32 -22.35
CA GLN A 243 -2.49 -4.98 -23.07
C GLN A 243 -2.47 -3.56 -23.64
N ASN A 244 -1.94 -2.59 -22.89
CA ASN A 244 -1.80 -1.21 -23.35
C ASN A 244 -0.80 -1.10 -24.51
N VAL A 245 0.36 -1.75 -24.42
CA VAL A 245 1.35 -1.79 -25.53
C VAL A 245 0.73 -2.43 -26.78
N ILE A 246 0.02 -3.55 -26.64
CA ILE A 246 -0.68 -4.17 -27.77
C ILE A 246 -1.70 -3.20 -28.36
N ARG A 247 -2.49 -2.51 -27.51
CA ARG A 247 -3.48 -1.54 -27.95
C ARG A 247 -2.84 -0.37 -28.71
N GLU A 248 -1.73 0.17 -28.22
CA GLU A 248 -0.99 1.26 -28.90
C GLU A 248 -0.42 0.80 -30.25
N VAL A 249 0.15 -0.40 -30.31
CA VAL A 249 0.64 -0.98 -31.58
C VAL A 249 -0.52 -1.17 -32.56
N LEU A 250 -1.67 -1.69 -32.11
CA LEU A 250 -2.85 -1.86 -32.95
C LEU A 250 -3.41 -0.52 -33.45
N LEU A 251 -3.48 0.49 -32.58
CA LEU A 251 -3.90 1.84 -32.98
C LEU A 251 -2.95 2.44 -34.02
N GLY A 252 -1.64 2.32 -33.82
CA GLY A 252 -0.66 2.78 -34.80
C GLY A 252 -0.72 2.03 -36.13
N LEU A 253 -1.05 0.73 -36.13
CA LEU A 253 -1.28 -0.04 -37.36
C LEU A 253 -2.56 0.42 -38.09
N ILE A 254 -3.64 0.71 -37.36
CA ILE A 254 -4.88 1.23 -37.94
C ILE A 254 -4.63 2.60 -38.59
N GLU A 255 -3.97 3.52 -37.89
CA GLU A 255 -3.62 4.84 -38.44
C GLU A 255 -2.76 4.73 -39.71
N ASN A 256 -1.81 3.79 -39.74
CA ASN A 256 -1.01 3.53 -40.95
C ASN A 256 -1.85 2.96 -42.11
N ILE A 257 -2.81 2.09 -41.84
CA ILE A 257 -3.72 1.56 -42.86
C ILE A 257 -4.59 2.68 -43.44
N ASP A 258 -5.13 3.57 -42.60
CA ASP A 258 -5.94 4.71 -43.04
C ASP A 258 -5.12 5.68 -43.91
N LEU A 259 -3.85 5.94 -43.55
CA LEU A 259 -2.93 6.74 -44.36
C LEU A 259 -2.63 6.10 -45.72
N VAL A 260 -2.43 4.78 -45.76
CA VAL A 260 -2.21 4.04 -47.02
C VAL A 260 -3.46 4.06 -47.90
N PHE A 261 -4.65 3.89 -47.32
CA PHE A 261 -5.92 4.00 -48.04
C PHE A 261 -6.17 5.40 -48.59
N ALA A 262 -5.91 6.44 -47.79
CA ALA A 262 -6.03 7.83 -48.22
C ALA A 262 -5.06 8.16 -49.36
N ALA A 263 -3.81 7.70 -49.27
CA ALA A 263 -2.81 7.88 -50.33
C ALA A 263 -3.19 7.13 -51.63
N TRP A 264 -3.69 5.90 -51.51
CA TRP A 264 -4.19 5.14 -52.65
C TRP A 264 -5.38 5.83 -53.32
N PHE A 265 -6.36 6.31 -52.55
CA PHE A 265 -7.54 7.01 -53.06
C PHE A 265 -7.18 8.34 -53.74
N ALA A 266 -6.26 9.11 -53.16
CA ALA A 266 -5.74 10.34 -53.76
C ALA A 266 -5.05 10.07 -55.12
N ASN A 267 -4.31 8.95 -55.22
CA ASN A 267 -3.66 8.55 -56.47
C ASN A 267 -4.68 8.12 -57.54
N GLN A 268 -5.75 7.40 -57.15
CA GLN A 268 -6.85 7.06 -58.06
C GLN A 268 -7.57 8.30 -58.59
N LEU A 269 -7.85 9.28 -57.72
CA LEU A 269 -8.44 10.56 -58.13
C LEU A 269 -7.53 11.33 -59.08
N SER A 270 -6.22 11.35 -58.82
CA SER A 270 -5.23 11.99 -59.71
C SER A 270 -5.18 11.33 -61.09
N MET A 271 -5.19 9.99 -61.17
CA MET A 271 -5.26 9.28 -62.45
C MET A 271 -6.58 9.53 -63.18
N ALA A 272 -7.72 9.53 -62.47
CA ALA A 272 -9.02 9.83 -63.07
C ALA A 272 -9.04 11.25 -63.66
N PHE A 273 -8.47 12.24 -62.98
CA PHE A 273 -8.32 13.60 -63.50
C PHE A 273 -7.43 13.66 -64.74
N LEU A 274 -6.31 12.94 -64.77
CA LEU A 274 -5.44 12.86 -65.94
C LEU A 274 -6.14 12.24 -67.15
N VAL A 275 -6.89 11.15 -66.97
CA VAL A 275 -7.68 10.52 -68.04
C VAL A 275 -8.79 11.47 -68.54
N TYR A 276 -9.48 12.16 -67.65
CA TYR A 276 -10.52 13.13 -68.03
C TYR A 276 -9.93 14.33 -68.82
N SER A 277 -8.72 14.76 -68.46
CA SER A 277 -8.01 15.86 -69.13
C SER A 277 -7.57 15.51 -70.55
N TYR A 278 -7.31 14.22 -70.83
CA TYR A 278 -6.93 13.73 -72.17
C TYR A 278 -8.14 13.44 -73.09
N MET A 279 -9.36 13.31 -72.55
CA MET A 279 -10.58 13.09 -73.35
C MET A 279 -11.23 14.39 -73.86
N PHE A 280 -10.73 15.56 -73.47
CA PHE A 280 -11.25 16.88 -73.85
C PHE A 280 -10.28 17.73 -74.70
N VAL A 281 -9.34 17.08 -75.38
CA VAL A 281 -8.51 17.65 -76.46
C VAL A 281 -8.76 16.86 -77.74
#